data_AF-A0A8I6AC73-F1
#
_entry.id   AF-A0A8I6AC73-F1
#
_cell.length_a   1.000
_cell.length_b   1.000
_cell.length_c   1.000
_cell.angle_alpha   90.00
_cell.angle_beta   90.00
_cell.angle_gamma   90.00
#
_symmetry.space_group_name_H-M   'P 1'
#
loop_
_entity.id
_entity.type
_entity.pdbx_description
1 polymer ?
#
loop_
_entity_poly.entity_id
_entity_poly.type
_entity_poly.pdbx_seq_one_letter_code
_entity_poly.pdbx_strand_id
1 'polypeptide(L)'
;MADPGSGWSQSSRKLKMEGLSDVASISTKLQNTLIQYHSIEEDQWRVAKKVKDVTVWRKPSEEFNGYLYKAQGVMDDVVNNVIDHIRPGPWRLDWDRLMTSLDILEHFEEG
;
A
#
# COMPACT_ATOMS: atom_id res chain seq x y z
N MET A 1 23.38 30.20 -20.62
CA MET A 1 21.91 30.21 -20.52
C MET A 1 21.45 28.81 -20.91
N ALA A 2 20.68 28.17 -20.01
CA ALA A 2 20.20 26.78 -19.98
C ALA A 2 21.24 25.67 -19.67
N ASP A 3 21.04 25.04 -18.51
CA ASP A 3 21.75 23.88 -17.94
C ASP A 3 20.96 22.60 -18.29
N PRO A 4 21.55 21.61 -19.01
CA PRO A 4 20.86 20.37 -19.33
C PRO A 4 21.51 19.21 -18.58
N GLY A 5 21.06 18.92 -17.36
CA GLY A 5 21.57 17.71 -16.70
C GLY A 5 21.25 17.52 -15.23
N SER A 6 20.04 17.82 -14.75
CA SER A 6 19.57 17.24 -13.48
C SER A 6 19.18 15.78 -13.72
N GLY A 7 20.20 14.92 -13.80
CA GLY A 7 20.05 13.47 -13.82
C GLY A 7 19.28 13.02 -12.59
N TRP A 8 18.16 12.36 -12.83
CA TRP A 8 17.33 11.72 -11.82
C TRP A 8 18.15 10.66 -11.08
N SER A 9 18.74 11.04 -9.95
CA SER A 9 19.29 10.11 -8.98
C SER A 9 18.39 10.12 -7.75
N GLN A 10 17.26 9.41 -7.86
CA GLN A 10 16.63 8.88 -6.66
C GLN A 10 17.09 7.43 -6.54
N SER A 11 18.19 7.25 -5.80
CA SER A 11 18.56 5.95 -5.25
C SER A 11 17.37 5.38 -4.49
N SER A 12 16.70 4.37 -5.05
CA SER A 12 15.72 3.57 -4.33
C SER A 12 16.44 2.90 -3.15
N ARG A 13 16.35 3.51 -1.96
CA ARG A 13 16.83 2.91 -0.72
C ARG A 13 15.98 1.67 -0.45
N LYS A 14 16.48 0.50 -0.83
CA LYS A 14 15.86 -0.77 -0.48
C LYS A 14 15.81 -0.89 1.03
N LEU A 15 14.65 -1.25 1.55
CA LEU A 15 14.47 -1.46 2.98
C LEU A 15 15.30 -2.67 3.42
N LYS A 16 16.07 -2.49 4.48
CA LYS A 16 16.62 -3.56 5.29
C LYS A 16 16.15 -3.32 6.72
N MET A 17 15.63 -4.35 7.35
CA MET A 17 15.22 -4.32 8.76
C MET A 17 16.30 -5.10 9.51
N GLU A 18 17.32 -4.41 10.01
CA GLU A 18 18.45 -5.02 10.73
C GLU A 18 18.30 -4.87 12.26
N GLY A 19 17.37 -4.01 12.72
CA GLY A 19 16.97 -3.91 14.13
C GLY A 19 15.61 -3.24 14.37
N LEU A 20 15.15 -3.25 15.64
CA LEU A 20 13.85 -2.71 16.05
C LEU A 20 13.68 -1.20 15.74
N SER A 21 14.77 -0.43 15.75
CA SER A 21 14.74 0.98 15.35
C SER A 21 14.36 1.17 13.88
N ASP A 22 14.75 0.24 13.02
CA ASP A 22 14.38 0.25 11.60
C ASP A 22 12.89 -0.05 11.45
N VAL A 23 12.38 -1.03 12.21
CA VAL A 23 10.96 -1.39 12.23
C VAL A 23 10.11 -0.18 12.64
N ALA A 24 10.44 0.49 13.74
CA ALA A 24 9.70 1.67 14.21
C ALA A 24 9.73 2.84 13.20
N SER A 25 10.89 3.09 12.58
CA SER A 25 11.06 4.11 11.56
C SER A 25 10.21 3.81 10.32
N ILE A 26 10.25 2.57 9.85
CA ILE A 26 9.51 2.11 8.68
C ILE A 26 8.00 2.15 8.95
N SER A 27 7.55 1.69 10.11
CA SER A 27 6.14 1.73 10.51
C SER A 27 5.59 3.15 10.50
N THR A 28 6.29 4.08 11.14
CA THR A 28 5.89 5.50 11.18
C THR A 28 5.87 6.12 9.78
N LYS A 29 6.91 5.86 8.98
CA LYS A 29 6.99 6.38 7.60
C LYS A 29 5.84 5.85 6.74
N LEU A 30 5.59 4.54 6.79
CA LEU A 30 4.53 3.88 6.02
C LEU A 30 3.14 4.41 6.40
N GLN A 31 2.87 4.55 7.70
CA GLN A 31 1.62 5.13 8.20
C GLN A 31 1.41 6.54 7.64
N ASN A 32 2.40 7.42 7.75
CA ASN A 32 2.30 8.79 7.26
C ASN A 32 2.11 8.85 5.74
N THR A 33 2.78 7.98 4.98
CA THR A 33 2.61 7.89 3.52
C THR A 33 1.19 7.43 3.15
N LEU A 34 0.62 6.43 3.84
CA LEU A 34 -0.75 5.99 3.57
C LEU A 34 -1.79 7.07 3.93
N ILE A 35 -1.57 7.81 5.03
CA ILE A 35 -2.41 8.97 5.39
C ILE A 35 -2.35 10.02 4.27
N GLN A 36 -1.14 10.34 3.79
CA GLN A 36 -0.97 11.28 2.68
C GLN A 36 -1.71 10.82 1.42
N TYR A 37 -1.65 9.53 1.07
CA TYR A 37 -2.40 8.98 -0.07
C TYR A 37 -3.91 9.04 0.13
N HIS A 38 -4.39 8.84 1.37
CA HIS A 38 -5.80 8.94 1.71
C HIS A 38 -6.33 10.37 1.60
N SER A 39 -5.47 11.37 1.81
CA SER A 39 -5.78 12.80 1.68
C SER A 39 -5.63 13.35 0.25
N ILE A 40 -5.32 12.52 -0.75
CA ILE A 40 -5.26 12.98 -2.15
C ILE A 40 -6.67 13.31 -2.65
N GLU A 41 -6.85 14.54 -3.10
CA GLU A 41 -8.08 15.07 -3.70
C GLU A 41 -8.62 14.20 -4.85
N GLU A 42 -9.95 14.12 -4.97
CA GLU A 42 -10.62 13.24 -5.94
C GLU A 42 -10.28 13.57 -7.41
N ASP A 43 -9.97 14.83 -7.72
CA ASP A 43 -9.65 15.30 -9.07
C ASP A 43 -8.28 14.80 -9.59
N GLN A 44 -7.39 14.40 -8.68
CA GLN A 44 -6.11 13.78 -9.02
C GLN A 44 -6.25 12.30 -9.42
N TRP A 45 -7.43 11.71 -9.21
CA TRP A 45 -7.71 10.32 -9.50
C TRP A 45 -8.47 10.15 -10.81
N ARG A 46 -8.10 9.13 -11.60
CA ARG A 46 -8.86 8.72 -12.79
C ARG A 46 -9.50 7.37 -12.56
N VAL A 47 -10.79 7.24 -12.88
CA VAL A 47 -11.51 5.95 -12.78
C VAL A 47 -10.84 4.92 -13.69
N ALA A 48 -10.45 3.78 -13.11
CA ALA A 48 -9.88 2.63 -13.81
C ALA A 48 -10.94 1.54 -14.05
N LYS A 49 -11.83 1.32 -13.07
CA LYS A 49 -12.94 0.38 -13.16
C LYS A 49 -14.05 0.81 -12.20
N LYS A 50 -15.30 0.69 -12.63
CA LYS A 50 -16.46 0.93 -11.78
C LYS A 50 -17.46 -0.21 -11.94
N VAL A 51 -17.79 -0.86 -10.83
CA VAL A 51 -18.85 -1.88 -10.74
C VAL A 51 -19.79 -1.49 -9.61
N LYS A 52 -20.87 -2.26 -9.41
CA LYS A 52 -21.95 -1.92 -8.48
C LYS A 52 -21.43 -1.59 -7.06
N ASP A 53 -20.56 -2.45 -6.53
CA ASP A 53 -20.18 -2.40 -5.11
C ASP A 53 -18.76 -1.86 -4.88
N VAL A 54 -17.99 -1.64 -5.95
CA VAL A 54 -16.59 -1.19 -5.90
C VAL A 54 -16.28 -0.21 -7.01
N THR A 55 -15.60 0.88 -6.67
CA THR A 55 -14.94 1.75 -7.64
C THR A 55 -13.43 1.69 -7.44
N VAL A 56 -12.70 1.63 -8.55
CA VAL A 56 -11.23 1.59 -8.61
C VAL A 56 -10.75 2.78 -9.42
N TRP A 57 -9.78 3.50 -8.88
CA TRP A 57 -9.10 4.63 -9.52
C TRP A 57 -7.61 4.36 -9.64
N ARG A 58 -6.95 5.18 -10.47
CA ARG A 58 -5.50 5.21 -10.63
C ARG A 58 -4.99 6.64 -10.80
N LYS A 59 -3.75 6.89 -10.35
CA LYS A 59 -2.92 8.05 -10.70
C LYS A 59 -1.50 7.60 -11.01
N PRO A 60 -0.68 8.38 -11.74
CA PRO A 60 0.74 8.08 -11.90
C PRO A 60 1.44 7.93 -10.53
N SER A 61 2.26 6.88 -10.39
CA SER A 61 3.07 6.62 -9.20
C SER A 61 4.28 7.56 -9.16
N GLU A 62 4.67 7.97 -7.95
CA GLU A 62 5.90 8.73 -7.71
C GLU A 62 7.09 7.82 -7.38
N GLU A 63 6.84 6.53 -7.13
CA GLU A 63 7.86 5.56 -6.69
C GLU A 63 8.47 4.74 -7.84
N PHE A 64 7.75 4.61 -8.97
CA PHE A 64 8.18 3.82 -10.13
C PHE A 64 7.39 4.21 -11.39
N ASN A 65 7.85 3.76 -12.57
CA ASN A 65 7.15 3.97 -13.84
C ASN A 65 5.87 3.11 -13.94
N GLY A 66 4.78 3.60 -13.35
CA GLY A 66 3.50 2.92 -13.31
C GLY A 66 2.42 3.73 -12.59
N TYR A 67 1.48 3.04 -11.94
CA TYR A 67 0.31 3.67 -11.32
C TYR A 67 0.16 3.28 -9.84
N LEU A 68 -0.27 4.25 -9.04
CA LEU A 68 -0.87 4.01 -7.72
C LEU A 68 -2.38 3.79 -7.91
N TYR A 69 -2.91 2.76 -7.25
CA TYR A 69 -4.33 2.41 -7.33
C TYR A 69 -5.05 2.70 -6.00
N LYS A 70 -6.28 3.18 -6.10
CA LYS A 70 -7.23 3.34 -4.98
C LYS A 70 -8.45 2.49 -5.27
N ALA A 71 -8.97 1.77 -4.28
CA ALA A 71 -10.25 1.07 -4.38
C ALA A 71 -11.13 1.43 -3.18
N GLN A 72 -12.43 1.57 -3.41
CA GLN A 72 -13.40 1.86 -2.36
C GLN A 72 -14.68 1.06 -2.60
N GLY A 73 -15.18 0.44 -1.54
CA GLY A 73 -16.41 -0.34 -1.50
C GLY A 73 -16.86 -0.48 -0.05
N VAL A 74 -18.12 -0.88 0.14
CA VAL A 74 -18.70 -1.12 1.48
C VAL A 74 -18.65 -2.62 1.76
N MET A 75 -18.22 -2.97 2.97
CA MET A 75 -18.26 -4.35 3.49
C MET A 75 -19.39 -4.46 4.51
N ASP A 76 -20.17 -5.53 4.43
CA ASP A 76 -21.26 -5.82 5.38
C ASP A 76 -20.70 -6.54 6.62
N ASP A 77 -19.81 -5.86 7.35
CA ASP A 77 -19.14 -6.39 8.53
C ASP A 77 -18.53 -5.28 9.40
N VAL A 78 -18.06 -5.63 10.60
CA VAL A 78 -17.34 -4.72 11.50
C VAL A 78 -15.86 -4.62 11.14
N VAL A 79 -15.25 -3.46 11.42
CA VAL A 79 -13.87 -3.13 11.04
C VAL A 79 -12.87 -4.22 11.46
N ASN A 80 -12.96 -4.72 12.70
CA ASN A 80 -12.01 -5.72 13.19
C ASN A 80 -12.07 -7.02 12.38
N ASN A 81 -13.27 -7.52 12.08
CA ASN A 81 -13.41 -8.75 11.31
C ASN A 81 -12.88 -8.57 9.88
N VAL A 82 -13.15 -7.43 9.25
CA VAL A 82 -12.60 -7.11 7.92
C VAL A 82 -11.06 -7.09 7.96
N ILE A 83 -10.48 -6.42 8.94
CA ILE A 83 -9.03 -6.29 9.06
C ILE A 83 -8.35 -7.63 9.35
N ASP A 84 -8.93 -8.47 10.20
CA ASP A 84 -8.37 -9.79 10.53
C ASP A 84 -8.34 -10.72 9.30
N HIS A 85 -9.32 -10.60 8.39
CA HIS A 85 -9.32 -11.33 7.12
C HIS A 85 -8.32 -10.75 6.08
N ILE A 86 -7.80 -9.54 6.28
CA ILE A 86 -6.83 -8.89 5.39
C ILE A 86 -5.38 -9.15 5.83
N ARG A 87 -5.13 -9.18 7.16
CA ARG A 87 -3.80 -9.34 7.76
C ARG A 87 -3.11 -10.63 7.30
N PRO A 88 -1.76 -10.67 7.26
CA PRO A 88 -1.03 -11.89 6.95
C PRO A 88 -1.40 -13.02 7.93
N GLY A 89 -1.84 -14.16 7.41
CA GLY A 89 -2.24 -15.31 8.20
C GLY A 89 -3.16 -16.26 7.41
N PRO A 90 -3.62 -17.35 8.03
CA PRO A 90 -4.45 -18.36 7.36
C PRO A 90 -5.74 -17.77 6.76
N TRP A 91 -6.41 -16.87 7.48
CA TRP A 91 -7.66 -16.27 7.01
C TRP A 91 -7.49 -15.55 5.68
N ARG A 92 -6.38 -14.84 5.47
CA ARG A 92 -6.09 -14.19 4.18
C ARG A 92 -5.90 -15.21 3.06
N LEU A 93 -5.14 -16.28 3.31
CA LEU A 93 -4.86 -17.31 2.32
C LEU A 93 -6.12 -18.08 1.90
N ASP A 94 -7.07 -18.25 2.82
CA ASP A 94 -8.28 -19.05 2.58
C ASP A 94 -9.22 -18.43 1.53
N TRP A 95 -9.37 -17.10 1.50
CA TRP A 95 -10.33 -16.45 0.60
C TRP A 95 -9.70 -15.72 -0.59
N ASP A 96 -8.44 -15.29 -0.49
CA ASP A 96 -7.79 -14.55 -1.57
C ASP A 96 -7.41 -15.49 -2.72
N ARG A 97 -8.27 -15.53 -3.74
CA ARG A 97 -8.13 -16.41 -4.92
C ARG A 97 -6.87 -16.15 -5.74
N LEU A 98 -6.20 -15.01 -5.56
CA LEU A 98 -4.94 -14.70 -6.24
C LEU A 98 -3.73 -15.23 -5.46
N MET A 99 -3.88 -15.44 -4.15
CA MET A 99 -2.82 -15.90 -3.27
C MET A 99 -2.71 -17.43 -3.33
N THR A 100 -1.52 -17.94 -3.65
CA THR A 100 -1.25 -19.39 -3.76
C THR A 100 -0.49 -19.95 -2.57
N SER A 101 0.23 -19.10 -1.83
CA SER A 101 0.92 -19.42 -0.58
C SER A 101 1.09 -18.14 0.25
N LEU A 102 1.23 -18.29 1.57
CA LEU A 102 1.56 -17.21 2.49
C LEU A 102 2.32 -17.78 3.70
N ASP A 103 3.47 -17.19 4.00
CA ASP A 103 4.30 -17.56 5.15
C ASP A 103 4.68 -16.29 5.93
N ILE A 104 4.58 -16.34 7.25
CA ILE A 104 5.08 -15.29 8.14
C ILE A 104 6.53 -15.63 8.50
N LEU A 105 7.47 -14.82 8.02
CA LEU A 105 8.91 -15.09 8.18
C LEU A 105 9.44 -14.71 9.57
N GLU A 106 8.91 -13.64 10.15
CA GLU A 106 9.37 -13.09 11.43
C GLU A 106 8.22 -12.34 12.12
N HIS A 107 8.19 -12.39 13.45
CA HIS A 107 7.26 -11.63 14.28
C HIS A 107 8.08 -10.61 15.09
N PHE A 108 7.87 -9.31 14.85
CA PHE A 108 8.63 -8.25 15.53
C PHE A 108 7.97 -7.77 16.82
N GLU A 109 6.64 -7.63 16.82
CA GLU A 109 5.81 -7.24 17.97
C GLU A 109 4.53 -8.07 17.93
N GLU A 110 3.94 -8.35 19.08
CA GLU A 110 2.65 -9.03 19.20
C GLU A 110 1.53 -8.02 18.91
N GLY A 111 0.64 -8.35 17.97
CA GLY A 111 -0.56 -7.58 17.65
C GLY A 111 -1.74 -7.99 18.51
#